data_AF-A0A0J1HN13-F1
#
_entry.id   AF-A0A0J1HN13-F1
#
_cell.length_a   1.000
_cell.length_b   1.000
_cell.length_c   1.000
_cell.angle_alpha   90.00
_cell.angle_beta   90.00
_cell.angle_gamma   90.00
#
_symmetry.space_group_name_H-M   'P 1'
#
loop_
_entity.id
_entity.type
_entity.pdbx_description
1 polymer ?
#
loop_
_entity_poly.entity_id
_entity_poly.type
_entity_poly.pdbx_seq_one_letter_code
_entity_poly.pdbx_strand_id
1 'polypeptide(L)' 'MSKRKRTPEIEKWIKEGRGSGIGINYKTWLKIQDVSSLGRSTRLKEIKTSRQHEFLSDLERKYFCLNEYSDFIKREIV' A
#
# COMPACT_ATOMS: atom_id res chain seq x y z
N MET A 1 24.66 -22.14 12.08
CA MET A 1 23.83 -20.96 11.77
C MET A 1 22.52 -21.05 12.53
N SER A 2 22.24 -20.12 13.44
CA SER A 2 21.00 -20.12 14.23
C SER A 2 19.80 -19.97 13.30
N LYS A 3 18.90 -20.97 13.29
CA LYS A 3 17.62 -20.89 12.58
C LYS A 3 16.78 -19.84 13.33
N ARG A 4 16.79 -18.59 12.85
CA ARG A 4 15.90 -17.55 13.35
C ARG A 4 14.48 -18.08 13.29
N LYS A 5 13.83 -18.23 14.46
CA LYS A 5 12.38 -18.40 14.51
C LYS A 5 11.78 -17.16 13.87
N ARG A 6 11.29 -17.27 12.63
CA ARG A 6 10.41 -16.25 12.04
C ARG A 6 9.17 -16.26 12.92
N THR A 7 9.03 -15.28 13.82
CA THR A 7 7.70 -14.88 14.30
C THR A 7 6.80 -14.75 13.06
N PRO A 8 5.53 -15.18 13.11
CA PRO A 8 4.62 -14.93 12.00
C PRO A 8 4.64 -13.41 11.76
N GLU A 9 5.14 -12.99 10.60
CA GLU A 9 5.38 -11.58 10.27
C GLU A 9 4.11 -10.73 10.47
N ILE A 10 2.96 -11.40 10.36
CA ILE A 10 1.61 -10.92 10.63
C ILE A 10 1.46 -10.29 12.02
N GLU A 11 1.88 -10.94 13.11
CA GLU A 11 1.69 -10.38 14.48
C GLU A 11 2.48 -9.09 14.67
N LYS A 12 3.66 -9.00 14.04
CA LYS A 12 4.47 -7.79 14.04
C LYS A 12 3.78 -6.67 13.23
N TRP A 13 3.22 -7.00 12.07
CA TRP A 13 2.48 -6.05 11.23
C TRP A 13 1.23 -5.50 11.93
N ILE A 14 0.51 -6.36 12.66
CA ILE A 14 -0.63 -5.94 13.50
C ILE A 14 -0.15 -4.97 14.58
N LYS A 15 0.94 -5.27 15.29
CA LYS A 15 1.51 -4.36 16.31
C LYS A 15 2.00 -3.03 15.73
N GLU A 16 2.49 -3.01 14.49
CA GLU A 16 2.88 -1.79 13.77
C GLU A 16 1.67 -0.92 13.34
N GLY A 17 0.45 -1.46 13.49
CA GLY A 17 -0.81 -0.81 13.10
C GLY A 17 -0.97 -0.73 11.59
N ARG A 18 -0.40 -1.68 10.84
CA ARG A 18 -0.61 -1.76 9.39
C ARG A 18 -2.05 -2.13 9.09
N GLY A 19 -2.61 -1.60 8.00
CA GLY A 19 -4.02 -1.75 7.66
C GLY A 19 -4.96 -0.83 8.46
N SER A 20 -4.43 -0.04 9.39
CA SER A 20 -5.20 0.91 10.20
C SER A 20 -4.94 2.36 9.77
N GLY A 21 -5.91 3.23 10.04
CA GLY A 21 -5.90 4.65 9.70
C GLY A 21 -6.88 4.98 8.57
N ILE A 22 -7.06 6.27 8.29
CA ILE A 22 -7.95 6.78 7.24
C ILE A 22 -7.20 7.86 6.47
N GLY A 23 -7.45 7.97 5.16
CA GLY A 23 -6.85 8.98 4.31
C GLY A 23 -5.32 8.94 4.32
N ILE A 24 -4.69 10.06 4.68
CA ILE A 24 -3.23 10.22 4.73
C ILE A 24 -2.56 9.37 5.82
N ASN A 25 -3.30 9.06 6.89
CA ASN A 25 -2.79 8.32 8.04
C ASN A 25 -2.92 6.80 7.88
N TYR A 26 -3.58 6.32 6.81
CA TYR A 26 -3.68 4.89 6.57
C TYR A 26 -2.31 4.28 6.25
N LYS A 27 -1.94 3.27 7.02
CA LYS A 27 -0.73 2.48 6.80
C LYS A 27 -1.03 1.28 5.90
N THR A 28 -0.34 1.16 4.76
CA THR A 28 -0.43 -0.02 3.90
C THR A 28 -0.08 -1.31 4.65
N TRP A 29 -0.87 -2.36 4.41
CA TRP A 29 -0.58 -3.70 4.93
C TRP A 29 0.70 -4.27 4.30
N LEU A 30 0.72 -4.28 2.97
CA LEU A 30 1.84 -4.75 2.16
C LEU A 30 2.64 -3.57 1.66
N LYS A 31 3.95 -3.62 1.86
CA LYS A 31 4.91 -2.75 1.20
C LYS A 31 5.52 -3.45 0.00
N ILE A 32 6.07 -2.66 -0.92
CA ILE A 32 6.83 -3.17 -2.09
C ILE A 32 8.01 -4.05 -1.68
N GLN A 33 8.55 -3.86 -0.48
CA GLN A 33 9.65 -4.66 0.04
C GLN A 33 9.20 -6.01 0.61
N ASP A 34 7.93 -6.13 0.99
CA ASP A 34 7.40 -7.33 1.62
C ASP A 34 7.08 -8.41 0.57
N VAL A 35 6.79 -8.00 -0.68
CA VAL A 35 6.50 -8.91 -1.79
C VAL A 35 7.48 -8.64 -2.92
N SER A 36 8.35 -9.60 -3.22
CA SER A 36 9.20 -9.55 -4.42
C SER A 36 8.32 -9.62 -5.66
N SER A 37 8.16 -8.52 -6.38
CA SER A 37 7.37 -8.50 -7.60
C SER A 37 8.01 -9.37 -8.68
N LEU A 38 7.20 -10.20 -9.35
CA LEU A 38 7.58 -10.84 -10.62
C LEU A 38 7.71 -9.80 -11.75
N GLY A 39 7.07 -8.63 -11.59
CA GLY A 39 7.10 -7.50 -12.51
C GLY A 39 7.57 -6.20 -11.85
N ARG A 40 6.98 -5.06 -12.25
CA ARG A 40 7.35 -3.72 -11.78
C ARG A 40 6.51 -3.31 -10.56
N SER A 41 7.20 -3.02 -9.46
CA SER A 41 6.61 -2.34 -8.31
C SER A 41 6.86 -0.84 -8.38
N THR A 42 5.89 -0.01 -7.99
CA THR A 42 6.01 1.45 -8.05
C THR A 42 5.43 2.13 -6.82
N ARG A 43 6.02 3.27 -6.44
CA ARG A 43 5.54 4.15 -5.38
C ARG A 43 5.06 5.43 -6.04
N LEU A 44 3.77 5.75 -5.87
CA LEU A 44 3.20 6.96 -6.44
C LEU A 44 2.36 7.67 -5.39
N LYS A 45 2.50 9.00 -5.34
CA LYS A 45 1.77 9.85 -4.41
C LYS A 45 0.45 10.26 -5.07
N GLU A 46 -0.66 9.97 -4.41
CA GLU A 46 -1.99 10.41 -4.88
C GLU A 46 -2.10 11.93 -4.80
N ILE A 47 -2.73 12.54 -5.80
CA ILE A 47 -2.93 13.99 -5.85
C ILE A 47 -4.02 14.41 -4.85
N LYS A 48 -5.10 13.61 -4.73
CA LYS A 48 -6.28 13.90 -3.90
C LYS A 48 -6.03 13.79 -2.39
N THR A 49 -5.35 12.74 -1.93
CA THR A 49 -5.14 12.46 -0.49
C THR A 49 -3.71 12.71 -0.02
N SER A 50 -2.80 13.09 -0.94
CA SER A 50 -1.37 13.27 -0.68
C SER A 50 -0.66 12.05 -0.06
N ARG A 51 -1.27 10.87 -0.12
CA ARG A 51 -0.71 9.64 0.42
C ARG A 51 0.16 8.94 -0.62
N GLN A 52 1.26 8.34 -0.16
CA GLN A 52 2.06 7.44 -0.99
C GLN A 52 1.40 6.05 -1.04
N HIS A 53 1.00 5.63 -2.23
CA HIS A 53 0.52 4.28 -2.49
C HIS A 53 1.66 3.39 -2.98
N GLU A 54 1.57 2.12 -2.58
CA GLU A 54 2.52 1.08 -2.92
C GLU A 54 1.82 0.11 -3.87
N PHE A 55 2.27 0.09 -5.12
CA PHE A 55 1.74 -0.79 -6.16
C PHE A 55 2.70 -1.94 -6.42
N LEU A 56 2.16 -3.14 -6.47
CA LEU A 56 2.91 -4.39 -6.69
C LEU A 56 2.83 -4.84 -8.16
N SER A 57 1.98 -4.21 -8.95
CA SER A 57 1.86 -4.46 -10.39
C SER A 57 1.54 -3.20 -11.20
N ASP A 58 1.86 -3.24 -12.50
CA ASP A 58 1.48 -2.19 -13.44
C ASP A 58 -0.04 -2.11 -13.65
N LEU A 59 -0.77 -3.22 -13.45
CA LEU A 59 -2.23 -3.25 -13.58
C LEU A 59 -2.88 -2.46 -12.43
N GLU A 60 -2.43 -2.68 -11.20
CA GLU A 60 -2.87 -1.88 -10.05
C GLU A 60 -2.61 -0.40 -10.26
N ARG A 61 -1.43 -0.04 -10.77
CA ARG A 61 -1.08 1.36 -11.08
C ARG A 61 -2.00 1.95 -12.13
N LYS A 62 -2.26 1.24 -13.24
CA LYS A 62 -3.15 1.72 -14.31
C LYS A 62 -4.58 1.88 -13.81
N TYR A 63 -5.08 0.91 -13.06
CA TYR A 63 -6.41 0.99 -12.45
C TYR A 63 -6.49 2.19 -11.50
N PHE A 64 -5.46 2.40 -10.67
CA PHE A 64 -5.41 3.55 -9.78
C PHE A 64 -5.49 4.88 -10.54
N CYS A 65 -4.72 5.05 -11.62
CA CYS A 65 -4.80 6.26 -12.45
C CYS A 65 -6.21 6.47 -13.00
N LEU A 66 -6.88 5.43 -13.52
CA LEU A 66 -8.27 5.55 -14.01
C LEU A 66 -9.23 6.05 -12.92
N ASN A 67 -9.07 5.56 -11.68
CA ASN A 67 -9.88 6.03 -10.55
C ASN A 67 -9.54 7.46 -10.14
N GLU A 68 -8.28 7.88 -10.30
CA GLU A 68 -7.85 9.24 -9.99
C GLU A 68 -8.51 10.26 -10.92
N TYR A 69 -8.63 9.95 -12.21
CA TYR A 69 -9.30 10.77 -13.23
C TYR A 69 -10.82 10.65 -13.25
N SER A 70 -11.41 9.69 -12.55
CA SER A 70 -12.86 9.56 -12.47
C SER A 70 -13.47 10.58 -11.50
N ASP A 71 -14.40 11.40 -12.00
CA ASP A 71 -15.16 12.36 -11.19
C ASP A 71 -16.17 11.69 -10.25
N PHE A 72 -16.54 10.44 -10.55
CA PHE A 72 -17.47 9.65 -9.74
C PHE A 72 -16.83 9.23 -8.41
N ILE A 73 -15.52 9.01 -8.40
CA ILE A 73 -14.79 8.52 -7.22
C ILE A 73 -14.23 9.72 -6.46
N LYS A 74 -15.07 10.24 -5.57
CA LYS A 74 -14.67 11.19 -4.53
C LYS A 74 -14.17 10.40 -3.33
N ARG A 75 -12.85 10.28 -3.18
CA ARG A 75 -12.26 9.84 -1.91
C ARG A 75 -12.36 11.04 -0.97
N GLU A 76 -13.28 10.98 -0.02
CA GLU A 76 -13.42 12.00 1.01
C GLU A 76 -12.08 12.19 1.72
N ILE A 77 -11.61 13.44 1.72
CA ILE A 77 -10.51 13.89 2.53
C ILE A 77 -11.12 14.09 3.92
N VAL A 78 -11.01 13.07 4.78
CA VAL A 78 -11.22 13.22 6.23
C VAL A 78 -9.90 13.54 6.89
#